data_AF-A0A2V6BLP9-F1
#
_entry.id   AF-A0A2V6BLP9-F1
#
_cell.length_a   1.000
_cell.length_b   1.000
_cell.length_c   1.000
_cell.angle_alpha   90.00
_cell.angle_beta   90.00
_cell.angle_gamma   90.00
#
_symmetry.space_group_name_H-M   'P 1'
#
loop_
_entity.id
_entity.type
_entity.pdbx_description
1 polymer ?
#
loop_
_entity_poly.entity_id
_entity_poly.type
_entity_poly.pdbx_seq_one_letter_code
_entity_poly.pdbx_strand_id
1 'polypeptide(L)'
;MIYHLSLQAAGTIAGVFLVLISLPGLLKPHLASVAQKFPRSHVAGVFLLTICLVWTFWLLATIQMGEFSSFRRPLLIALPIGYGLILRFVGEFLAVRALGILCLLAAEPLLDAAFLRYEPSRLLLTVLAYLLILAGLFWVAIPYVLRDQIDWSARSGFRWRCLHAIALIYGCVILTFAFTRY
;
A
#
# COMPACT_ATOMS: atom_id res chain seq x y z
N MET A 1 -6.08 15.72 12.39
CA MET A 1 -5.84 15.00 11.13
C MET A 1 -4.42 15.29 10.70
N ILE A 2 -3.60 14.25 10.51
CA ILE A 2 -2.19 14.41 10.13
C ILE A 2 -2.10 14.76 8.65
N TYR A 3 -3.06 14.30 7.86
CA TYR A 3 -3.18 14.58 6.45
C TYR A 3 -4.26 15.62 6.23
N HIS A 4 -4.00 16.54 5.32
CA HIS A 4 -4.97 17.52 4.86
C HIS A 4 -5.46 17.17 3.45
N LEU A 5 -5.69 15.88 3.20
CA LEU A 5 -6.17 15.40 1.90
C LEU A 5 -7.69 15.51 1.86
N SER A 6 -8.21 16.21 0.85
CA SER A 6 -9.64 16.15 0.54
C SER A 6 -10.02 14.77 0.01
N LEU A 7 -11.31 14.42 0.11
CA LEU A 7 -11.83 13.18 -0.47
C LEU A 7 -11.52 13.09 -1.97
N GLN A 8 -11.66 14.20 -2.68
CA GLN A 8 -11.25 14.33 -4.08
C GLN A 8 -9.78 14.01 -4.29
N ALA A 9 -8.85 14.64 -3.54
CA ALA A 9 -7.42 14.43 -3.72
C ALA A 9 -7.00 12.99 -3.43
N ALA A 10 -7.51 12.40 -2.34
CA ALA A 10 -7.28 11.00 -2.00
C ALA A 10 -7.84 10.07 -3.10
N GLY A 11 -9.03 10.39 -3.62
CA GLY A 11 -9.65 9.75 -4.78
C GLY A 11 -8.77 9.77 -6.02
N THR A 12 -8.30 10.95 -6.40
CA THR A 12 -7.44 11.13 -7.57
C THR A 12 -6.13 10.36 -7.42
N ILE A 13 -5.46 10.46 -6.27
CA ILE A 13 -4.19 9.76 -6.02
C ILE A 13 -4.39 8.24 -6.08
N ALA A 14 -5.38 7.70 -5.37
CA ALA A 14 -5.66 6.27 -5.35
C ALA A 14 -6.05 5.75 -6.74
N GLY A 15 -6.93 6.47 -7.43
CA GLY A 15 -7.40 6.12 -8.76
C GLY A 15 -6.28 6.14 -9.81
N VAL A 16 -5.44 7.19 -9.83
CA VAL A 16 -4.27 7.28 -10.72
C VAL A 16 -3.29 6.14 -10.43
N PHE A 17 -3.00 5.89 -9.16
CA PHE A 17 -2.10 4.81 -8.75
C PHE A 17 -2.58 3.44 -9.25
N LEU A 18 -3.86 3.12 -9.07
CA LEU A 18 -4.46 1.88 -9.55
C LEU A 18 -4.40 1.76 -11.08
N VAL A 19 -4.71 2.85 -11.80
CA VAL A 19 -4.61 2.86 -13.27
C VAL A 19 -3.17 2.65 -13.73
N LEU A 20 -2.20 3.34 -13.14
CA LEU A 20 -0.79 3.25 -13.50
C LEU A 20 -0.19 1.86 -13.26
N ILE A 21 -0.60 1.17 -12.19
CA ILE A 21 -0.16 -0.21 -11.95
C ILE A 21 -0.89 -1.20 -12.87
N SER A 22 -2.15 -0.92 -13.19
CA SER A 22 -3.00 -1.86 -13.92
C SER A 22 -2.78 -1.85 -15.43
N LEU A 23 -2.59 -0.67 -16.01
CA LEU A 23 -2.49 -0.47 -17.46
C LEU A 23 -1.28 -1.20 -18.08
N PRO A 24 -0.05 -1.13 -17.53
CA PRO A 24 1.08 -1.87 -18.07
C PRO A 24 0.87 -3.39 -17.97
N GLY A 25 0.27 -3.87 -16.87
CA GLY A 25 -0.02 -5.29 -16.70
C GLY A 25 -1.00 -5.83 -17.75
N LEU A 26 -1.98 -5.03 -18.16
CA LEU A 26 -2.93 -5.40 -19.21
C LEU A 26 -2.28 -5.43 -20.60
N LEU A 27 -1.48 -4.40 -20.92
CA LEU A 27 -0.86 -4.22 -22.24
C LEU A 27 0.35 -5.11 -22.47
N LYS A 28 1.12 -5.42 -21.42
CA LYS A 28 2.40 -6.15 -21.51
C LYS A 28 2.42 -7.37 -20.57
N PRO A 29 1.87 -8.52 -21.00
CA PRO A 29 1.84 -9.74 -20.18
C PRO A 29 3.23 -10.25 -19.75
N HIS A 30 4.30 -9.89 -20.49
CA HIS A 30 5.68 -10.22 -20.11
C HIS A 30 6.08 -9.67 -18.72
N LEU A 31 5.42 -8.60 -18.25
CA LEU A 31 5.62 -8.05 -16.91
C LEU A 31 5.31 -9.05 -15.80
N ALA A 32 4.54 -10.11 -16.06
CA ALA A 32 4.34 -11.20 -15.12
C ALA A 32 5.67 -11.80 -14.65
N SER A 33 6.64 -11.99 -15.56
CA SER A 33 7.97 -12.51 -15.22
C SER A 33 8.80 -11.55 -14.37
N VAL A 34 8.55 -10.24 -14.50
CA VAL A 34 9.18 -9.21 -13.67
C VAL A 34 8.55 -9.20 -12.28
N ALA A 35 7.22 -9.28 -12.21
CA ALA A 35 6.49 -9.36 -10.95
C ALA A 35 6.89 -10.60 -10.13
N GLN A 36 7.14 -11.75 -10.77
CA GLN A 36 7.63 -12.96 -10.09
C GLN A 36 9.00 -12.79 -9.42
N LYS A 37 9.84 -11.86 -9.92
CA LYS A 37 11.15 -11.56 -9.31
C LYS A 37 11.04 -10.61 -8.12
N PHE A 38 9.96 -9.83 -8.04
CA PHE A 38 9.77 -8.82 -7.00
C PHE A 38 9.84 -9.37 -5.57
N PRO A 39 9.15 -10.47 -5.19
CA PRO A 39 9.18 -11.00 -3.83
C PRO A 39 10.58 -11.31 -3.29
N ARG A 40 11.54 -11.63 -4.16
CA ARG A 40 12.93 -11.96 -3.78
C ARG A 40 13.91 -10.81 -4.02
N SER A 41 13.45 -9.65 -4.49
CA SER A 41 14.31 -8.51 -4.77
C SER A 41 14.73 -7.81 -3.48
N HIS A 42 15.98 -8.01 -3.07
CA HIS A 42 16.53 -7.33 -1.90
C HIS A 42 16.57 -5.81 -2.09
N VAL A 43 16.96 -5.34 -3.28
CA VAL A 43 17.03 -3.90 -3.60
C VAL A 43 15.66 -3.24 -3.46
N ALA A 44 14.61 -3.86 -4.01
CA ALA A 44 13.25 -3.35 -3.84
C ALA A 44 12.81 -3.35 -2.37
N GLY A 45 13.20 -4.38 -1.60
CA GLY A 45 12.95 -4.46 -0.18
C GLY A 45 13.58 -3.34 0.62
N VAL A 46 14.87 -3.07 0.42
CA VAL A 46 15.56 -1.96 1.09
C VAL A 46 14.91 -0.62 0.73
N PHE A 47 14.63 -0.40 -0.55
CA PHE A 47 14.01 0.84 -1.01
C PHE A 47 12.63 1.07 -0.38
N LEU A 48 11.73 0.09 -0.47
CA LEU A 48 10.39 0.17 0.11
C LEU A 48 10.42 0.31 1.64
N LEU A 49 11.30 -0.44 2.31
CA LEU A 49 11.42 -0.37 3.76
C LEU A 49 11.93 1.01 4.19
N THR A 50 12.83 1.62 3.42
CA THR A 50 13.34 2.98 3.70
C THR A 50 12.24 4.02 3.54
N ILE A 51 11.37 3.89 2.53
CA ILE A 51 10.17 4.73 2.41
C ILE A 51 9.27 4.56 3.64
N CYS A 52 9.02 3.32 4.06
CA CYS A 52 8.22 3.04 5.25
C CYS A 52 8.83 3.60 6.53
N LEU A 53 10.17 3.56 6.66
CA LEU A 53 10.89 4.14 7.78
C LEU A 53 10.65 5.66 7.83
N VAL A 54 10.90 6.36 6.72
CA VAL A 54 10.75 7.82 6.65
C VAL A 54 9.30 8.23 6.94
N TRP A 55 8.34 7.54 6.32
CA TRP A 55 6.93 7.83 6.51
C TRP A 55 6.50 7.57 7.97
N THR A 56 6.81 6.40 8.53
CA THR A 56 6.48 6.09 9.94
C THR A 56 7.16 7.05 10.91
N PHE A 57 8.41 7.43 10.65
CA PHE A 57 9.15 8.39 11.48
C PHE A 57 8.45 9.76 11.49
N TRP A 58 8.07 10.26 10.32
CA TRP A 58 7.31 11.51 10.19
C TRP A 58 5.94 11.42 10.89
N LEU A 59 5.23 10.29 10.75
CA LEU A 59 3.96 10.06 11.44
C LEU A 59 4.11 10.07 12.96
N LEU A 60 5.07 9.32 13.52
CA LEU A 60 5.32 9.30 14.96
C LEU A 60 5.74 10.66 15.51
N ALA A 61 6.46 11.46 14.72
CA ALA A 61 6.86 12.81 15.12
C ALA A 61 5.68 13.79 15.18
N THR A 62 4.68 13.64 14.31
CA THR A 62 3.60 14.61 14.12
C THR A 62 2.27 14.20 14.75
N ILE A 63 2.00 12.91 14.91
CA ILE A 63 0.73 12.41 15.45
C ILE A 63 0.51 12.86 16.90
N GLN A 64 -0.71 13.31 17.18
CA GLN A 64 -1.13 13.60 18.54
C GLN A 64 -1.39 12.29 19.27
N MET A 65 -0.47 11.91 20.15
CA MET A 65 -0.52 10.64 20.88
C MET A 65 -1.37 10.70 22.17
N GLY A 66 -1.85 11.89 22.56
CA GLY A 66 -2.59 12.10 23.81
C GLY A 66 -1.84 11.53 25.01
N GLU A 67 -2.51 10.64 25.75
CA GLU A 67 -1.97 9.90 26.91
C GLU A 67 -0.71 9.07 26.60
N PHE A 68 -0.47 8.72 25.33
CA PHE A 68 0.70 7.96 24.91
C PHE A 68 1.89 8.84 24.49
N SER A 69 1.85 10.14 24.73
CA SER A 69 2.94 11.08 24.35
C SER A 69 4.32 10.68 24.90
N SER A 70 4.37 10.07 26.09
CA SER A 70 5.58 9.53 26.69
C SER A 70 6.26 8.44 25.85
N PHE A 71 5.49 7.69 25.05
CA PHE A 71 6.02 6.64 24.16
C PHE A 71 6.65 7.18 22.87
N ARG A 72 6.45 8.45 22.54
CA ARG A 72 7.00 9.05 21.30
C ARG A 72 8.51 8.88 21.21
N ARG A 73 9.24 9.29 22.25
CA ARG A 73 10.71 9.24 22.26
C ARG A 73 11.24 7.80 22.16
N PRO A 74 10.78 6.84 22.99
CA PRO A 74 11.16 5.44 22.83
C PRO A 74 10.89 4.89 21.43
N LEU A 75 9.73 5.17 20.83
CA LEU A 75 9.38 4.69 19.50
C LEU A 75 10.26 5.30 18.41
N LEU A 76 10.55 6.60 18.47
CA LEU A 76 11.43 7.27 17.51
C LEU A 76 12.88 6.75 17.55
N ILE A 77 13.33 6.23 18.70
CA ILE A 77 14.64 5.56 18.83
C ILE A 77 14.57 4.11 18.37
N ALA A 78 13.51 3.39 18.75
CA ALA A 78 13.33 1.98 18.39
C ALA A 78 13.17 1.78 16.89
N LEU A 79 12.55 2.72 16.18
CA LEU A 79 12.27 2.64 14.75
C LEU A 79 13.55 2.49 13.87
N PRO A 80 14.56 3.37 13.93
CA PRO A 80 15.80 3.20 13.16
C PRO A 80 16.61 1.96 13.59
N ILE A 81 16.59 1.59 14.87
CA ILE A 81 17.22 0.36 15.35
C ILE A 81 16.54 -0.85 14.71
N GLY A 82 15.21 -0.91 14.77
CA GLY A 82 14.41 -1.97 14.16
C GLY A 82 14.64 -2.09 12.67
N TYR A 83 14.76 -0.96 11.95
CA TYR A 83 15.14 -0.95 10.53
C TYR A 83 16.49 -1.62 10.29
N GLY A 84 17.53 -1.25 11.05
CA GLY A 84 18.85 -1.87 10.93
C GLY A 84 18.83 -3.38 11.23
N LEU A 85 18.09 -3.79 12.25
CA LEU A 85 17.91 -5.20 12.60
C LEU A 85 17.19 -5.97 11.49
N ILE A 86 16.10 -5.42 10.93
CA ILE A 86 15.36 -6.04 9.83
C ILE A 86 16.28 -6.20 8.61
N LEU A 87 17.03 -5.17 8.23
CA LEU A 87 17.97 -5.26 7.12
C LEU A 87 19.05 -6.33 7.33
N ARG A 88 19.51 -6.51 8.58
CA ARG A 88 20.59 -7.44 8.90
C ARG A 88 20.14 -8.89 9.02
N PHE A 89 18.96 -9.12 9.59
CA PHE A 89 18.48 -10.45 9.99
C PHE A 89 17.33 -10.96 9.14
N VAL A 90 16.61 -10.08 8.43
CA VAL A 90 15.39 -10.41 7.68
C VAL A 90 15.65 -10.20 6.19
N GLY A 91 16.51 -11.04 5.62
CA GLY A 91 16.85 -10.98 4.19
C GLY A 91 15.78 -11.56 3.27
N GLU A 92 15.03 -12.56 3.72
CA GLU A 92 14.03 -13.24 2.89
C GLU A 92 12.72 -12.45 2.81
N PHE A 93 12.18 -12.31 1.59
CA PHE A 93 10.91 -11.63 1.32
C PHE A 93 10.79 -10.21 1.90
N LEU A 94 11.93 -9.52 2.04
CA LEU A 94 11.97 -8.15 2.55
C LEU A 94 11.06 -7.21 1.75
N ALA A 95 11.07 -7.34 0.41
CA ALA A 95 10.21 -6.58 -0.49
C ALA A 95 8.71 -6.77 -0.21
N VAL A 96 8.29 -8.01 0.07
CA VAL A 96 6.89 -8.31 0.36
C VAL A 96 6.46 -7.70 1.69
N ARG A 97 7.28 -7.87 2.72
CA ARG A 97 6.98 -7.31 4.05
C ARG A 97 6.93 -5.79 4.01
N ALA A 98 7.92 -5.17 3.37
CA ALA A 98 7.97 -3.72 3.21
C ALA A 98 6.77 -3.20 2.40
N LEU A 99 6.36 -3.91 1.34
CA LEU A 99 5.13 -3.58 0.62
C LEU A 99 3.90 -3.68 1.52
N GLY A 100 3.82 -4.70 2.37
CA GLY A 100 2.72 -4.85 3.32
C GLY A 100 2.66 -3.71 4.34
N ILE A 101 3.81 -3.29 4.88
CA ILE A 101 3.90 -2.11 5.76
C ILE A 101 3.45 -0.85 5.01
N LEU A 102 3.88 -0.68 3.75
CA LEU A 102 3.47 0.45 2.93
C LEU A 102 1.95 0.46 2.69
N CYS A 103 1.32 -0.70 2.47
CA CYS A 103 -0.13 -0.80 2.35
C CYS A 103 -0.85 -0.36 3.64
N LEU A 104 -0.32 -0.74 4.81
CA LEU A 104 -0.87 -0.31 6.10
C LEU A 104 -0.74 1.21 6.30
N LEU A 105 0.42 1.78 5.92
CA LEU A 105 0.64 3.23 5.97
C LEU A 105 -0.26 3.98 4.99
N ALA A 106 -0.45 3.47 3.78
CA ALA A 106 -1.27 4.09 2.75
C ALA A 106 -2.78 4.03 3.06
N ALA A 107 -3.23 3.05 3.85
CA ALA A 107 -4.64 2.94 4.22
C ALA A 107 -5.10 4.08 5.14
N GLU A 108 -4.22 4.58 5.99
CA GLU A 108 -4.55 5.61 6.97
C GLU A 108 -4.95 6.98 6.35
N PRO A 109 -4.20 7.59 5.40
CA PRO A 109 -4.64 8.82 4.75
C PRO A 109 -5.92 8.65 3.91
N LEU A 110 -6.19 7.44 3.38
CA LEU A 110 -7.44 7.15 2.67
C LEU A 110 -8.64 7.13 3.62
N LEU A 111 -8.48 6.54 4.80
CA LEU A 111 -9.51 6.52 5.84
C LEU A 111 -9.72 7.92 6.43
N ASP A 112 -8.65 8.67 6.67
CA ASP A 112 -8.72 10.04 7.18
C ASP A 112 -9.50 10.95 6.21
N ALA A 113 -9.24 10.86 4.90
CA ALA A 113 -9.97 11.61 3.88
C ALA A 113 -11.47 11.25 3.79
N ALA A 114 -11.83 10.01 4.09
CA ALA A 114 -13.21 9.51 4.10
C ALA A 114 -13.94 9.74 5.45
N PHE A 115 -13.19 10.09 6.50
CA PHE A 115 -13.72 10.26 7.84
C PHE A 115 -14.71 11.44 7.91
N LEU A 116 -15.84 11.23 8.60
CA LEU A 116 -16.93 12.22 8.76
C LEU A 116 -17.54 12.80 7.47
N ARG A 117 -17.30 12.17 6.32
CA ARG A 117 -18.02 12.46 5.07
C ARG A 117 -19.42 11.85 5.10
N TYR A 118 -20.39 12.38 4.35
CA TYR A 118 -21.76 11.83 4.33
C TYR A 118 -22.08 11.13 3.00
N GLU A 119 -21.30 11.45 1.97
CA GLU A 119 -21.44 10.95 0.62
C GLU A 119 -21.21 9.43 0.58
N PRO A 120 -22.13 8.64 0.00
CA PRO A 120 -21.95 7.19 -0.13
C PRO A 120 -20.71 6.80 -0.95
N SER A 121 -20.29 7.67 -1.87
CA SER A 121 -19.15 7.48 -2.77
C SER A 121 -17.82 7.37 -2.03
N ARG A 122 -17.72 7.86 -0.78
CA ARG A 122 -16.53 7.70 0.08
C ARG A 122 -16.19 6.22 0.34
N LEU A 123 -17.20 5.33 0.28
CA LEU A 123 -17.03 3.91 0.56
C LEU A 123 -16.08 3.24 -0.43
N LEU A 124 -15.90 3.79 -1.64
CA LEU A 124 -14.89 3.31 -2.57
C LEU A 124 -13.49 3.40 -1.94
N LEU A 125 -13.12 4.54 -1.36
CA LEU A 125 -11.84 4.69 -0.69
C LEU A 125 -11.75 3.89 0.61
N THR A 126 -12.83 3.83 1.38
CA THR A 126 -12.89 3.03 2.61
C THR A 126 -12.67 1.54 2.33
N VAL A 127 -13.37 0.97 1.34
CA VAL A 127 -13.21 -0.43 0.95
C VAL A 127 -11.78 -0.69 0.45
N LEU A 128 -11.24 0.18 -0.39
CA LEU A 128 -9.85 0.08 -0.83
C LEU A 128 -8.87 0.06 0.35
N ALA A 129 -9.05 0.96 1.32
CA ALA A 129 -8.21 1.03 2.51
C ALA A 129 -8.29 -0.28 3.33
N TYR A 130 -9.48 -0.85 3.53
CA TYR A 130 -9.60 -2.15 4.22
C TYR A 130 -8.97 -3.31 3.42
N LEU A 131 -9.06 -3.30 2.10
CA LEU A 131 -8.36 -4.28 1.26
C LEU A 131 -6.84 -4.14 1.41
N LEU A 132 -6.31 -2.91 1.45
CA LEU A 132 -4.89 -2.64 1.71
C LEU A 132 -4.48 -3.08 3.11
N ILE A 133 -5.33 -2.88 4.13
CA ILE A 133 -5.06 -3.34 5.49
C ILE A 133 -4.96 -4.86 5.54
N LEU A 134 -5.93 -5.57 4.94
CA LEU A 134 -5.90 -7.04 4.89
C LEU A 134 -4.67 -7.54 4.14
N ALA A 135 -4.41 -6.99 2.94
CA ALA A 135 -3.21 -7.33 2.18
C ALA A 135 -1.93 -7.07 2.98
N GLY A 136 -1.84 -5.91 3.64
CA GLY A 136 -0.71 -5.52 4.46
C GLY A 136 -0.45 -6.47 5.62
N LEU A 137 -1.49 -6.83 6.39
CA LEU A 137 -1.40 -7.79 7.48
C LEU A 137 -0.87 -9.15 7.00
N PHE A 138 -1.44 -9.69 5.91
CA PHE A 138 -1.00 -10.98 5.37
C PHE A 138 0.42 -10.92 4.82
N TRP A 139 0.79 -9.87 4.09
CA TRP A 139 2.12 -9.75 3.47
C TRP A 139 3.23 -9.50 4.49
N VAL A 140 2.93 -8.86 5.63
CA VAL A 140 3.89 -8.71 6.73
C VAL A 140 4.05 -10.02 7.50
N ALA A 141 2.95 -10.65 7.91
CA ALA A 141 2.97 -11.83 8.75
C ALA A 141 3.39 -13.09 7.98
N ILE A 142 2.88 -13.26 6.76
CA ILE A 142 2.99 -14.47 5.94
C ILE A 142 3.40 -14.08 4.51
N PRO A 143 4.65 -13.62 4.30
CA PRO A 143 5.07 -12.96 3.06
C PRO A 143 5.08 -13.88 1.82
N TYR A 144 5.14 -15.19 1.99
CA TYR A 144 5.06 -16.10 0.84
C TYR A 144 3.71 -16.06 0.13
N VAL A 145 2.65 -15.54 0.78
CA VAL A 145 1.32 -15.38 0.17
C VAL A 145 1.36 -14.49 -1.06
N LEU A 146 2.10 -13.37 -1.05
CA LEU A 146 2.22 -12.52 -2.24
C LEU A 146 2.94 -13.22 -3.38
N ARG A 147 3.99 -13.99 -3.08
CA ARG A 147 4.69 -14.82 -4.08
C ARG A 147 3.70 -15.77 -4.74
N ASP A 148 2.91 -16.48 -3.94
CA ASP A 148 1.96 -17.47 -4.44
C ASP A 148 0.80 -16.81 -5.23
N GLN A 149 0.36 -15.62 -4.84
CA GLN A 149 -0.61 -14.80 -5.57
C GLN A 149 -0.06 -14.39 -6.95
N ILE A 150 1.18 -13.90 -7.00
CA ILE A 150 1.85 -13.52 -8.25
C ILE A 150 2.04 -14.77 -9.13
N ASP A 151 2.51 -15.87 -8.59
CA ASP A 151 2.68 -17.11 -9.35
C ASP A 151 1.34 -17.66 -9.87
N TRP A 152 0.27 -17.61 -9.07
CA TRP A 152 -1.06 -18.04 -9.51
C TRP A 152 -1.61 -17.19 -10.66
N SER A 153 -1.40 -15.87 -10.60
CA SER A 153 -1.83 -14.92 -11.63
C SER A 153 -1.00 -15.04 -12.91
N ALA A 154 0.32 -15.26 -12.79
CA ALA A 154 1.25 -15.40 -13.90
C ALA A 154 1.09 -16.72 -14.68
N ARG A 155 0.44 -17.75 -14.10
CA ARG A 155 0.21 -19.06 -14.76
C ARG A 155 -0.57 -18.97 -16.08
N SER A 156 -1.37 -17.92 -16.27
CA SER A 156 -2.13 -17.74 -17.50
C SER A 156 -2.25 -16.26 -17.83
N GLY A 157 -1.98 -15.88 -19.07
CA GLY A 157 -2.17 -14.52 -19.55
C GLY A 157 -3.60 -14.01 -19.36
N PHE A 158 -4.60 -14.91 -19.38
CA PHE A 158 -5.98 -14.56 -19.07
C PHE A 158 -6.13 -14.13 -17.61
N ARG A 159 -5.65 -14.93 -16.65
CA ARG A 159 -5.73 -14.61 -15.20
C ARG A 159 -5.03 -13.30 -14.88
N TRP A 160 -3.82 -13.12 -15.39
CA TRP A 160 -3.05 -11.89 -15.27
C TRP A 160 -3.84 -10.68 -15.78
N ARG A 161 -4.34 -10.75 -17.02
CA ARG A 161 -5.14 -9.67 -17.62
C ARG A 161 -6.43 -9.41 -16.86
N CYS A 162 -7.13 -10.43 -16.38
CA CYS A 162 -8.36 -10.28 -15.60
C CYS A 162 -8.12 -9.53 -14.30
N LEU A 163 -7.08 -9.87 -13.53
CA LEU A 163 -6.76 -9.16 -12.29
C LEU A 163 -6.42 -7.69 -12.55
N HIS A 164 -5.59 -7.43 -13.57
CA HIS A 164 -5.26 -6.05 -13.97
C HIS A 164 -6.48 -5.30 -14.51
N ALA A 165 -7.39 -5.96 -15.22
CA ALA A 165 -8.63 -5.34 -15.69
C ALA A 165 -9.56 -4.97 -14.52
N ILE A 166 -9.71 -5.83 -13.52
CA ILE A 166 -10.50 -5.54 -12.31
C ILE A 166 -9.92 -4.32 -11.58
N ALA A 167 -8.60 -4.30 -11.36
CA ALA A 167 -7.93 -3.19 -10.70
C ALA A 167 -8.02 -1.88 -11.53
N LEU A 168 -7.92 -1.97 -12.86
CA LEU A 168 -8.09 -0.84 -13.77
C LEU A 168 -9.51 -0.26 -13.69
N ILE A 169 -10.54 -1.12 -13.79
CA ILE A 169 -11.94 -0.71 -13.70
C ILE A 169 -12.20 -0.03 -12.37
N TYR A 170 -11.73 -0.61 -11.26
CA TYR A 170 -11.89 -0.03 -9.94
C TYR A 170 -11.20 1.34 -9.81
N GLY A 171 -9.98 1.48 -10.34
CA GLY A 171 -9.27 2.76 -10.39
C GLY A 171 -10.01 3.82 -11.22
N CYS A 172 -10.52 3.46 -12.40
CA CYS A 172 -11.32 4.34 -13.24
C CYS A 172 -12.64 4.78 -12.56
N VAL A 173 -13.30 3.87 -11.83
CA VAL A 173 -14.50 4.21 -11.05
C VAL A 173 -14.14 5.23 -9.98
N ILE A 174 -13.08 5.01 -9.20
CA ILE A 174 -12.64 5.99 -8.19
C ILE A 174 -12.33 7.35 -8.83
N LEU A 175 -11.59 7.38 -9.94
CA LEU A 175 -11.27 8.62 -10.65
C LEU A 175 -12.53 9.35 -11.12
N THR A 176 -13.49 8.62 -11.70
CA THR A 176 -14.74 9.22 -12.17
C THR A 176 -15.49 9.88 -11.02
N PHE A 177 -15.60 9.20 -9.88
CA PHE A 177 -16.26 9.75 -8.70
C PHE A 177 -15.46 10.91 -8.09
N ALA A 178 -14.14 10.89 -8.15
CA ALA A 178 -13.30 12.00 -7.69
C ALA A 178 -13.57 13.32 -8.43
N PHE A 179 -13.97 13.29 -9.69
CA PHE A 179 -14.28 14.50 -10.47
C PHE A 179 -15.77 14.83 -10.53
N THR A 180 -16.67 13.92 -10.12
CA THR A 180 -18.12 14.10 -10.26
C THR A 180 -18.90 14.15 -8.96
N ARG A 181 -18.37 13.53 -7.88
CA ARG A 181 -19.12 13.22 -6.66
C ARG A 181 -18.31 13.38 -5.35
N TYR A 182 -17.04 13.80 -5.42
CA TYR A 182 -16.17 14.08 -4.26
C TYR A 182 -15.96 15.56 -4.05
#